data_AF-R5B6U6-F1
#
_entry.id   AF-R5B6U6-F1
#
_cell.length_a   1.000
_cell.length_b   1.000
_cell.length_c   1.000
_cell.angle_alpha   90.00
_cell.angle_beta   90.00
_cell.angle_gamma   90.00
#
_symmetry.space_group_name_H-M   'P 1'
#
loop_
_entity.id
_entity.type
_entity.pdbx_description
1 polymer ?
#
loop_
_entity_poly.entity_id
_entity_poly.type
_entity_poly.pdbx_seq_one_letter_code
_entity_poly.pdbx_strand_id
1 'polypeptide(L)' 'MYRVIQDLTRDELDELKLSYLMVLENDTEYPVLLPDPDDIPDEALFEYYDGMMFSEDDFFCNLEKKETE' A
#
# COMPACT_ATOMS: atom_id res chain seq x y z
N MET A 1 -13.72 -7.64 -7.58
CA MET A 1 -13.18 -8.99 -7.26
C MET A 1 -12.09 -8.78 -6.22
N TYR A 2 -12.03 -9.60 -5.18
CA TYR A 2 -11.04 -9.44 -4.11
C TYR A 2 -9.74 -10.16 -4.47
N ARG A 3 -8.61 -9.48 -4.24
CA ARG A 3 -7.25 -9.94 -4.51
C ARG A 3 -6.45 -9.87 -3.23
N VAL A 4 -5.47 -10.75 -3.11
CA VAL A 4 -4.48 -10.70 -2.02
C VAL A 4 -3.36 -9.76 -2.41
N ILE A 5 -2.57 -9.30 -1.44
CA ILE A 5 -1.48 -8.36 -1.67
C ILE A 5 -0.45 -8.86 -2.72
N GLN A 6 -0.25 -10.17 -2.83
CA GLN A 6 0.63 -10.80 -3.83
C GLN A 6 0.10 -10.72 -5.28
N ASP A 7 -1.21 -10.49 -5.45
CA ASP A 7 -1.89 -10.35 -6.74
C ASP A 7 -2.01 -8.87 -7.18
N LEU A 8 -1.48 -7.95 -6.39
CA LEU A 8 -1.51 -6.52 -6.70
C LEU A 8 -0.43 -6.15 -7.71
N THR A 9 -0.74 -5.12 -8.48
CA THR A 9 0.18 -4.47 -9.42
C THR A 9 1.20 -3.61 -8.67
N ARG A 10 2.28 -3.22 -9.36
CA ARG A 10 3.33 -2.37 -8.77
C ARG A 10 2.73 -1.03 -8.29
N ASP A 11 1.87 -0.41 -9.09
CA ASP A 11 1.23 0.86 -8.74
C ASP A 11 0.37 0.74 -7.45
N GLU A 12 -0.40 -0.34 -7.33
CA GLU A 12 -1.19 -0.63 -6.13
C GLU A 12 -0.32 -0.89 -4.89
N LEU A 13 0.83 -1.56 -5.05
CA LEU A 13 1.80 -1.77 -3.98
C LEU A 13 2.50 -0.48 -3.55
N ASP A 14 2.79 0.42 -4.47
CA ASP A 14 3.36 1.74 -4.18
C ASP A 14 2.39 2.60 -3.34
N GLU A 15 1.09 2.58 -3.66
CA GLU A 15 0.08 3.23 -2.82
C GLU A 15 0.00 2.62 -1.42
N LEU A 16 0.06 1.28 -1.32
CA LEU A 16 0.10 0.60 -0.02
C LEU A 16 1.35 0.94 0.77
N LYS A 17 2.51 1.08 0.12
CA LYS A 17 3.75 1.54 0.76
C LYS A 17 3.60 2.92 1.39
N LEU A 18 3.04 3.86 0.64
CA LEU A 18 2.79 5.21 1.13
C LEU A 18 1.78 5.20 2.28
N SER A 19 0.72 4.40 2.19
CA SER A 19 -0.28 4.24 3.26
C SER A 19 0.35 3.65 4.53
N TYR A 20 1.15 2.59 4.39
CA TYR A 20 1.87 1.94 5.48
C TYR A 20 2.81 2.90 6.20
N LEU A 21 3.55 3.72 5.46
CA LEU A 21 4.40 4.77 6.02
C LEU A 21 3.61 5.83 6.78
N MET A 22 2.48 6.27 6.23
CA MET A 22 1.64 7.27 6.89
C MET A 22 1.06 6.73 8.21
N VAL A 23 0.71 5.44 8.25
CA VAL A 23 0.30 4.76 9.48
C VAL A 23 1.45 4.71 10.48
N LEU A 24 2.65 4.31 10.04
CA LEU A 24 3.85 4.29 10.88
C LEU A 24 4.22 5.68 11.42
N GLU A 25 4.07 6.73 10.61
CA GLU A 25 4.31 8.12 11.00
C GLU A 25 3.36 8.55 12.10
N ASN A 26 2.09 8.16 12.00
CA ASN A 26 1.08 8.48 12.98
C ASN A 26 1.19 7.63 14.26
N ASP A 27 1.72 6.42 14.18
CA ASP A 27 1.88 5.53 15.35
C ASP A 27 3.18 5.81 16.14
N THR A 28 4.18 6.43 15.51
CA THR A 28 5.48 6.67 16.13
C THR A 28 5.61 8.09 16.70
N GLU A 29 6.17 8.21 17.91
CA GLU A 29 6.51 9.52 18.51
C GLU A 29 7.68 10.23 17.80
N TYR A 30 8.43 9.51 16.94
CA TYR A 30 9.61 10.00 16.23
C TYR A 30 9.57 9.67 14.72
N PRO A 31 8.82 10.43 13.91
CA PRO A 31 8.62 10.15 12.49
C PRO A 31 9.90 10.24 11.63
N VAL A 32 10.96 10.85 12.17
CA VAL A 32 12.26 11.05 11.49
C VAL A 32 13.07 9.74 11.35
N LEU A 33 12.68 8.67 12.04
CA LEU A 33 13.34 7.36 11.97
C LEU A 33 12.67 6.37 11.03
N LEU A 34 11.65 6.80 10.29
CA LEU A 34 10.99 5.93 9.34
C LEU A 34 11.89 5.69 8.12
N PRO A 35 11.95 4.43 7.63
CA PRO A 35 12.66 4.12 6.40
C PRO A 35 12.01 4.83 5.22
N ASP A 36 12.78 5.16 4.19
CA ASP A 36 12.24 5.66 2.93
C ASP A 36 11.33 4.59 2.28
N PRO A 37 10.28 4.99 1.52
CA PRO A 37 9.37 4.05 0.85
C PRO A 37 10.09 3.06 -0.07
N ASP A 38 11.15 3.52 -0.73
CA ASP A 38 12.00 2.70 -1.59
C ASP A 38 12.83 1.65 -0.82
N ASP A 39 13.12 1.91 0.47
CA ASP A 39 13.85 0.99 1.34
C ASP A 39 12.94 -0.06 2.00
N ILE A 40 11.61 0.09 1.90
CA ILE A 40 10.68 -0.90 2.43
C ILE A 40 10.55 -2.08 1.45
N PRO A 41 10.95 -3.30 1.87
CA PRO A 41 10.80 -4.47 1.03
C PRO A 41 9.32 -4.84 0.87
N ASP A 42 8.96 -5.29 -0.33
CA ASP A 42 7.61 -5.75 -0.65
C ASP A 42 7.15 -6.87 0.32
N GLU A 43 8.09 -7.68 0.80
CA GLU A 43 7.88 -8.73 1.80
C GLU A 43 7.34 -8.21 3.14
N ALA A 44 7.79 -7.03 3.59
CA ALA A 44 7.29 -6.43 4.84
C ALA A 44 5.81 -6.02 4.69
N LEU A 45 5.43 -5.54 3.51
CA LEU A 45 4.02 -5.24 3.22
C LEU A 45 3.22 -6.52 3.12
N PHE A 46 3.77 -7.56 2.50
CA PHE A 46 3.11 -8.86 2.40
C PHE A 46 2.82 -9.43 3.78
N GLU A 47 3.74 -9.33 4.74
CA GLU A 47 3.50 -9.76 6.12
C GLU A 47 2.48 -8.87 6.85
N TYR A 48 2.58 -7.54 6.71
CA TYR A 48 1.70 -6.61 7.41
C TYR A 48 0.24 -6.70 6.93
N TYR A 49 0.06 -6.86 5.63
CA TYR A 49 -1.23 -7.01 4.97
C TYR A 49 -1.59 -8.49 4.70
N ASP A 50 -0.87 -9.44 5.29
CA ASP A 50 -1.18 -10.86 5.16
C ASP A 50 -2.58 -11.13 5.68
N GLY A 51 -3.41 -11.80 4.88
CA GLY A 51 -4.81 -12.05 5.19
C GLY A 51 -5.76 -10.86 4.96
N MET A 52 -5.28 -9.68 4.53
CA MET A 52 -6.15 -8.65 3.99
C MET A 52 -6.52 -8.95 2.53
N MET A 53 -7.75 -8.58 2.18
CA MET A 53 -8.28 -8.68 0.83
C MET A 53 -8.54 -7.28 0.29
N PHE A 54 -7.97 -7.00 -0.87
CA PHE A 54 -8.06 -5.72 -1.55
C PHE A 54 -8.96 -5.84 -2.76
N SER A 55 -9.70 -4.78 -3.06
CA SER A 55 -10.47 -4.63 -4.29
C SER A 55 -9.87 -3.51 -5.14
N GLU A 56 -10.23 -3.51 -6.43
CA GLU A 56 -9.74 -2.46 -7.33
C GLU A 56 -10.16 -1.06 -6.88
N ASP A 57 -11.31 -0.92 -6.22
CA ASP A 57 -11.80 0.36 -5.70
C ASP A 57 -11.07 0.84 -4.43
N ASP A 58 -10.20 0.02 -3.83
CA ASP A 58 -9.39 0.41 -2.67
C ASP A 58 -8.13 1.22 -3.05
N PHE A 59 -7.82 1.32 -4.35
CA PHE A 59 -6.64 2.03 -4.85
C PHE A 59 -7.01 3.20 -5.77
N PHE A 60 -6.36 4.34 -5.58
CA PHE A 60 -6.59 5.54 -6.38
C PHE A 60 -6.15 5.35 -7.84
N CYS A 61 -5.07 4.58 -8.07
CA CYS A 61 -4.55 4.26 -9.40
C CYS A 61 -5.55 3.51 -10.29
N ASN A 62 -6.54 2.87 -9.69
CA ASN A 62 -7.63 2.18 -10.39
C ASN A 62 -8.86 3.07 -10.58
N LEU A 63 -9.07 4.04 -9.70
CA LEU A 63 -10.15 5.03 -9.79
C LEU A 63 -9.91 6.01 -10.95
N GLU A 64 -8.68 6.49 -11.13
CA GLU A 64 -8.34 7.40 -12.24
C GLU A 64 -8.61 6.79 -13.62
N LYS A 65 -8.59 5.46 -13.73
CA LYS A 65 -8.90 4.74 -14.98
C LYS A 65 -10.39 4.66 -15.29
N LYS A 66 -11.28 4.82 -14.29
CA LYS A 66 -12.74 4.75 -14.47
C LYS A 66 -13.37 6.09 -14.84
N GLU A 67 -12.75 7.23 -14.52
CA GLU A 67 -13.38 8.55 -14.73
C GLU A 67 -13.28 9.07 -16.18
N THR A 68 -12.65 8.33 -17.10
CA THR A 68 -12.50 8.73 -18.51
C THR A 68 -13.36 7.91 -19.49
N GLU A 69 -14.37 7.17 -19.02
CA GLU A 69 -15.31 6.41 -19.90
C GLU A 69 -16.74 6.97 -19.90
#